data_AF-A0A7S0Y248-F1
#
_entry.id   AF-A0A7S0Y248-F1
#
_cell.length_a   1.000
_cell.length_b   1.000
_cell.length_c   1.000
_cell.angle_alpha   90.00
_cell.angle_beta   90.00
_cell.angle_gamma   90.00
#
_symmetry.space_group_name_H-M   'P 1'
#
loop_
_entity.id
_entity.type
_entity.pdbx_description
1 polymer ?
#
loop_
_entity_poly.entity_id
_entity_poly.type
_entity_poly.pdbx_seq_one_letter_code
_entity_poly.pdbx_strand_id
1 'polypeptide(L)'
;LLRRLKCDVEIELPSKRVYVVYAAMTAEQIKYNKMIADKSLSRKLPAREARGGMANPNPESSLDNTMMQMRKCCNHPYLFEAPVDDSGDWIVDERLVQASGKMILLDKMLKTLKEHGHKVLIF
;
A
#
# COMPACT_ATOMS: atom_id res chain seq x y z
N LEU A 1 -6.22 -13.60 -36.19
CA LEU A 1 -5.81 -13.88 -34.79
C LEU A 1 -6.91 -14.70 -34.13
N LEU A 2 -6.63 -15.91 -33.61
CA LEU A 2 -7.64 -16.74 -32.96
C LEU A 2 -7.63 -16.47 -31.44
N ARG A 3 -8.76 -16.05 -30.87
CA ARG A 3 -8.96 -15.85 -29.43
C ARG A 3 -10.05 -16.80 -28.95
N ARG A 4 -9.81 -17.53 -27.86
CA ARG A 4 -10.81 -18.34 -27.15
C ARG A 4 -10.99 -17.84 -25.72
N LEU A 5 -12.20 -17.96 -25.18
CA LEU A 5 -12.47 -17.65 -23.78
C LEU A 5 -12.31 -18.91 -22.94
N LYS A 6 -11.91 -18.76 -21.67
CA LYS A 6 -11.74 -19.91 -20.76
C LYS A 6 -13.04 -20.70 -20.58
N CYS A 7 -14.18 -20.00 -20.57
CA CYS A 7 -15.50 -20.62 -20.49
C CYS A 7 -15.85 -21.50 -21.69
N ASP A 8 -15.23 -21.28 -22.85
CA ASP A 8 -15.51 -22.04 -24.08
C ASP A 8 -14.66 -23.31 -24.17
N VAL A 9 -13.64 -23.45 -23.31
CA VAL A 9 -12.64 -24.52 -23.38
C VAL A 9 -12.69 -25.43 -22.15
N GLU A 10 -12.91 -24.88 -20.96
CA GLU A 10 -12.92 -25.63 -19.70
C GLU A 10 -14.23 -25.41 -18.95
N ILE A 11 -15.09 -26.43 -18.89
CA ILE A 11 -16.43 -26.36 -18.31
C ILE A 11 -16.40 -26.51 -16.78
N GLU A 12 -15.42 -27.24 -16.24
CA GLU A 12 -15.32 -27.53 -14.80
C GLU A 12 -14.75 -26.36 -13.98
N LEU A 13 -14.14 -25.36 -14.62
CA LEU A 13 -13.53 -24.23 -13.93
C LEU A 13 -14.63 -23.31 -13.36
N PRO A 14 -14.69 -23.08 -12.03
CA PRO A 14 -15.65 -22.16 -11.45
C PRO A 14 -15.48 -20.74 -12.00
N SER A 15 -16.59 -20.01 -12.12
CA SER A 15 -16.55 -18.64 -12.62
C SER A 15 -15.78 -17.71 -11.67
N LYS A 16 -14.91 -16.89 -12.25
CA LYS A 16 -14.16 -15.88 -11.51
C LYS A 16 -15.12 -14.80 -10.98
N ARG A 17 -15.14 -14.60 -9.67
CA ARG A 17 -15.83 -13.46 -9.03
C ARG A 17 -14.85 -12.33 -8.77
N VAL A 18 -15.28 -11.09 -9.00
CA VAL A 18 -14.48 -9.88 -8.78
C VAL A 18 -15.26 -8.97 -7.85
N TYR A 19 -14.65 -8.63 -6.71
CA TYR A 19 -15.23 -7.75 -5.71
C TYR A 19 -14.33 -6.52 -5.57
N VAL A 20 -14.94 -5.33 -5.60
CA VAL A 20 -14.26 -4.07 -5.28
C VAL A 20 -14.52 -3.76 -3.82
N VAL A 21 -13.46 -3.77 -3.02
CA VAL A 21 -13.56 -3.55 -1.57
C VAL A 21 -13.10 -2.14 -1.26
N TYR A 22 -13.99 -1.32 -0.71
CA TYR A 22 -13.69 0.05 -0.31
C TYR A 22 -13.12 0.07 1.11
N ALA A 23 -11.94 0.66 1.28
CA ALA A 23 -11.29 0.83 2.58
C ALA A 23 -11.30 2.32 2.98
N ALA A 24 -11.63 2.59 4.24
CA ALA A 24 -11.54 3.94 4.81
C ALA A 24 -10.08 4.32 5.09
N MET A 25 -9.77 5.62 5.06
CA MET A 25 -8.44 6.12 5.45
C MET A 25 -8.35 6.27 6.98
N THR A 26 -7.17 6.01 7.54
CA THR A 26 -6.89 6.25 8.96
C THR A 26 -6.62 7.73 9.22
N ALA A 27 -6.61 8.14 10.50
CA ALA A 27 -6.30 9.52 10.88
C ALA A 27 -4.91 9.96 10.40
N GLU A 28 -3.91 9.07 10.46
CA GLU A 28 -2.56 9.35 9.96
C GLU A 28 -2.56 9.54 8.43
N GLN A 29 -3.23 8.66 7.69
CA GLN A 29 -3.35 8.79 6.23
C GLN A 29 -4.05 10.10 5.84
N ILE A 30 -5.11 10.48 6.55
CA ILE A 30 -5.83 11.75 6.30
C ILE A 30 -4.89 12.95 6.55
N LYS A 31 -4.10 12.91 7.63
CA LYS A 31 -3.12 13.94 7.97
C LYS A 31 -2.08 14.09 6.86
N TYR A 32 -1.47 12.99 6.41
CA TYR A 32 -0.50 13.02 5.32
C TYR A 32 -1.12 13.47 3.99
N ASN A 33 -2.35 13.04 3.69
CA ASN A 33 -3.04 13.46 2.47
C ASN A 33 -3.28 14.98 2.42
N LYS A 34 -3.67 15.58 3.55
CA LYS A 34 -3.77 17.05 3.69
C LYS A 34 -2.42 17.73 3.47
N MET A 35 -1.35 17.21 4.09
CA MET A 35 0.00 17.76 3.93
C MET A 35 0.54 17.67 2.49
N ILE A 36 0.18 16.61 1.76
CA ILE A 36 0.52 16.42 0.34
C ILE A 36 -0.25 17.42 -0.53
N ALA A 37 -1.55 17.61 -0.26
CA ALA A 37 -2.36 18.60 -0.95
C ALA A 37 -1.81 20.03 -0.77
N ASP A 38 -1.36 20.36 0.43
CA ASP A 38 -0.77 21.65 0.77
C ASP A 38 0.69 21.81 0.27
N LYS A 39 1.27 20.79 -0.39
CA LYS A 39 2.69 20.70 -0.80
C LYS A 39 3.70 20.97 0.33
N SER A 40 3.27 20.87 1.58
CA SER A 40 4.11 21.13 2.76
C SER A 40 4.97 19.92 3.16
N LEU A 41 4.65 18.75 2.62
CA LEU A 41 5.35 17.49 2.92
C LEU A 41 6.84 17.55 2.55
N SER A 42 7.21 18.23 1.46
CA SER A 42 8.59 18.41 1.00
C SER A 42 9.47 19.19 1.97
N ARG A 43 8.86 20.03 2.80
CA ARG A 43 9.57 20.79 3.82
C ARG A 43 9.89 19.97 5.07
N LYS A 44 9.09 18.93 5.35
CA LYS A 44 9.19 18.14 6.59
C LYS A 44 10.02 16.87 6.45
N LEU A 45 10.03 16.25 5.27
CA LEU A 45 10.82 15.06 5.02
C LEU A 45 12.17 15.48 4.43
N PRO A 46 13.30 15.20 5.10
CA PRO A 46 14.60 15.34 4.46
C PRO A 46 14.65 14.41 3.24
N ALA A 47 15.37 14.83 2.19
CA ALA A 47 15.65 14.00 1.03
C ALA A 47 16.24 12.65 1.49
N ARG A 48 15.44 11.57 1.48
CA ARG A 48 15.92 10.24 1.87
C ARG A 48 16.89 9.74 0.80
N GLU A 49 18.13 9.48 1.21
CA GLU A 49 19.02 8.57 0.52
C GLU A 49 18.38 7.17 0.52
N ALA A 50 18.12 6.64 -0.66
CA ALA A 50 17.52 5.34 -0.85
C ALA A 50 18.49 4.22 -0.39
N ARG A 51 18.42 3.80 0.87
CA ARG A 51 18.96 2.50 1.29
C ARG A 51 18.08 1.39 0.74
N GLY A 52 18.34 1.00 -0.50
CA GLY A 52 17.65 -0.11 -1.18
C GLY A 52 17.49 0.11 -2.69
N GLY A 53 18.56 -0.14 -3.45
CA GLY A 53 18.53 -0.73 -4.80
C GLY A 53 17.85 -0.03 -5.99
N MET A 54 17.11 1.07 -5.81
CA MET A 54 16.54 1.84 -6.92
C MET A 54 16.70 3.34 -6.63
N ALA A 55 17.94 3.82 -6.68
CA ALA A 55 18.25 5.23 -6.59
C ALA A 55 17.91 5.93 -7.92
N ASN A 56 16.88 6.77 -7.91
CA ASN A 56 16.72 7.80 -8.93
C ASN A 56 17.61 8.98 -8.51
N PRO A 57 18.54 9.45 -9.36
CA PRO A 57 19.59 10.41 -8.95
C PRO A 57 19.10 11.85 -8.67
N ASN A 58 17.79 12.13 -8.75
CA ASN A 58 17.24 13.46 -8.44
C ASN A 58 16.33 13.41 -7.20
N PRO A 59 16.85 13.75 -6.00
CA PRO A 59 16.06 13.84 -4.78
C PRO A 59 15.13 15.07 -4.74
N GLU A 60 15.46 16.16 -5.44
CA GLU A 60 14.68 17.40 -5.41
C GLU A 60 13.43 17.37 -6.29
N SER A 61 13.40 16.56 -7.36
CA SER A 61 12.23 16.39 -8.23
C SER A 61 11.27 15.29 -7.76
N SER A 62 11.52 14.65 -6.61
CA SER A 62 10.80 13.45 -6.17
C SER A 62 9.41 13.72 -5.57
N LEU A 63 9.10 14.97 -5.27
CA LEU A 63 7.84 15.39 -4.63
C LEU A 63 6.93 16.25 -5.51
N ASP A 64 7.36 16.61 -6.72
CA ASP A 64 6.54 17.38 -7.67
C ASP A 64 5.31 16.62 -8.14
N ASN A 65 5.40 15.28 -8.18
CA ASN A 65 4.27 14.44 -8.55
C ASN A 65 3.35 14.19 -7.35
N THR A 66 2.51 15.19 -7.03
CA THR A 66 1.47 15.10 -6.00
C THR A 66 0.61 13.83 -6.15
N MET A 67 0.29 13.43 -7.39
CA MET A 67 -0.50 12.23 -7.65
C MET A 67 0.21 10.95 -7.20
N MET A 68 1.52 10.86 -7.42
CA MET A 68 2.31 9.72 -6.95
C MET A 68 2.37 9.65 -5.42
N GLN A 69 2.48 10.80 -4.75
CA GLN A 69 2.50 10.84 -3.28
C GLN A 69 1.12 10.51 -2.69
N MET A 70 0.03 10.99 -3.29
CA MET A 70 -1.32 10.59 -2.90
C MET A 70 -1.52 9.07 -3.04
N ARG A 71 -1.02 8.46 -4.12
CA ARG A 71 -1.04 7.00 -4.29
C ARG A 71 -0.27 6.27 -3.20
N LYS A 72 0.92 6.75 -2.81
CA LYS A 72 1.70 6.19 -1.70
C LYS A 72 0.95 6.30 -0.37
N CYS A 73 0.35 7.45 -0.09
CA CYS A 73 -0.45 7.69 1.12
C CYS A 73 -1.63 6.73 1.25
N CYS A 74 -2.36 6.49 0.16
CA CYS A 74 -3.45 5.53 0.12
C CYS A 74 -3.00 4.07 0.32
N ASN A 75 -1.72 3.74 0.10
CA ASN A 75 -1.19 2.41 0.35
C ASN A 75 -0.78 2.27 1.83
N HIS A 76 0.17 3.08 2.29
CA HIS A 76 0.65 3.02 3.66
C HIS A 76 1.38 4.30 4.09
N PRO A 77 1.11 4.87 5.30
CA PRO A 77 1.86 6.03 5.82
C PRO A 77 3.36 5.81 5.95
N TYR A 78 3.78 4.60 6.33
CA TYR A 78 5.20 4.25 6.55
C TYR A 78 6.06 4.32 5.28
N LEU A 79 5.47 4.52 4.09
CA LEU A 79 6.23 4.85 2.88
C LEU A 79 6.88 6.24 2.92
N PHE A 80 6.42 7.12 3.81
CA PHE A 80 7.00 8.44 4.04
C PHE A 80 7.99 8.40 5.20
N GLU A 81 7.49 7.99 6.36
CA GLU A 81 8.21 7.96 7.62
C GLU A 81 7.84 6.67 8.34
N ALA A 82 8.81 5.77 8.44
CA ALA A 82 8.64 4.49 9.09
C ALA A 82 9.39 4.56 10.43
N PRO A 83 8.76 4.14 11.54
CA PRO A 83 9.40 4.16 12.84
C PRO A 83 10.60 3.22 12.83
N VAL A 84 11.74 3.74 13.27
CA VAL A 84 12.98 3.00 13.48
C VAL A 84 13.29 3.01 14.96
N ASP A 85 13.80 1.90 15.46
CA ASP A 85 14.28 1.76 16.83
C ASP A 85 15.60 2.53 17.02
N ASP A 86 16.05 2.65 18.27
CA ASP A 86 17.34 3.30 18.60
C ASP A 86 18.54 2.61 17.92
N SER A 87 18.38 1.33 17.55
CA SER A 87 19.35 0.54 16.80
C SER A 87 19.31 0.77 15.28
N GLY A 88 18.34 1.56 14.78
CA GLY A 88 18.13 1.82 13.36
C GLY A 88 17.34 0.73 12.62
N ASP A 89 16.84 -0.28 13.33
CA ASP A 89 16.01 -1.36 12.78
C ASP A 89 14.53 -0.96 12.69
N TRP A 90 13.82 -1.56 11.74
CA TRP A 90 12.40 -1.30 11.54
C TRP A 90 11.56 -1.88 12.68
N ILE A 91 10.73 -1.04 13.28
CA ILE A 91 9.77 -1.50 14.29
C ILE A 91 8.57 -2.13 13.57
N VAL A 92 8.40 -3.44 13.75
CA VAL A 92 7.24 -4.19 13.23
C VAL A 92 6.33 -4.54 14.40
N ASP A 93 5.30 -3.73 14.60
CA ASP A 93 4.32 -3.89 15.66
C ASP A 93 2.88 -3.77 15.13
N GLU A 94 1.90 -3.87 16.02
CA GLU A 94 0.48 -3.73 15.68
C GLU A 94 0.13 -2.34 15.11
N ARG A 95 0.98 -1.33 15.36
CA ARG A 95 0.77 0.03 14.82
C ARG A 95 0.94 0.04 13.31
N LEU A 96 1.74 -0.86 12.75
CA LEU A 96 1.83 -1.06 11.29
C LEU A 96 0.45 -1.37 10.70
N VAL A 97 -0.29 -2.29 11.32
CA VAL A 97 -1.63 -2.67 10.85
C VAL A 97 -2.60 -1.51 11.05
N GLN A 98 -2.56 -0.86 12.21
CA GLN A 98 -3.47 0.23 12.56
C GLN A 98 -3.23 1.53 11.77
N ALA A 99 -2.03 1.73 11.23
CA ALA A 99 -1.67 2.92 10.47
C ALA A 99 -2.35 2.99 9.09
N SER A 100 -2.72 1.86 8.48
CA SER A 100 -3.34 1.84 7.14
C SER A 100 -4.69 1.12 7.14
N GLY A 101 -5.73 1.77 6.60
CA GLY A 101 -7.06 1.17 6.55
C GLY A 101 -7.13 -0.07 5.66
N LYS A 102 -6.26 -0.15 4.64
CA LYS A 102 -6.11 -1.36 3.82
C LYS A 102 -5.56 -2.53 4.64
N MET A 103 -4.58 -2.26 5.51
CA MET A 103 -3.98 -3.28 6.37
C MET A 103 -4.97 -3.79 7.42
N ILE A 104 -5.75 -2.91 8.04
CA ILE A 104 -6.82 -3.30 8.98
C ILE A 104 -7.83 -4.23 8.31
N LEU A 105 -8.24 -3.91 7.08
CA LEU A 105 -9.23 -4.71 6.35
C LEU A 105 -8.63 -6.04 5.90
N LEU A 106 -7.40 -6.02 5.39
CA LEU A 106 -6.67 -7.20 4.97
C LEU A 106 -6.45 -8.17 6.14
N ASP A 107 -6.06 -7.68 7.31
CA ASP A 107 -5.86 -8.50 8.52
C ASP A 107 -7.14 -9.27 8.89
N LYS A 108 -8.29 -8.58 8.91
CA LYS A 108 -9.59 -9.21 9.16
C LYS A 108 -9.95 -10.26 8.10
N MET A 109 -9.74 -9.94 6.82
CA MET A 109 -10.05 -10.85 5.72
C MET A 109 -9.15 -12.10 5.74
N LEU A 110 -7.85 -11.93 5.97
CA LEU A 110 -6.89 -13.03 5.97
C LEU A 110 -7.14 -14.01 7.12
N LYS A 111 -7.55 -13.53 8.30
CA LYS A 111 -7.96 -14.39 9.43
C LYS A 111 -9.10 -15.33 9.02
N THR A 112 -10.20 -14.79 8.49
CA THR A 112 -11.33 -15.60 8.04
C THR A 112 -10.97 -16.53 6.88
N LEU A 113 -10.21 -16.05 5.89
CA LEU A 113 -9.83 -16.87 4.73
C LEU A 113 -8.92 -18.04 5.13
N LYS A 114 -8.02 -17.82 6.09
CA LYS A 114 -7.12 -18.85 6.62
C LYS A 114 -7.89 -19.91 7.41
N GLU A 115 -8.86 -19.52 8.23
CA GLU A 115 -9.73 -20.44 8.96
C GLU A 115 -10.50 -21.37 8.02
N HIS A 116 -10.93 -20.87 6.86
CA HIS A 116 -11.61 -21.67 5.82
C HIS A 116 -10.64 -22.45 4.91
N GLY A 117 -9.33 -22.38 5.14
CA GLY A 117 -8.32 -23.11 4.36
C GLY A 117 -8.04 -22.53 2.97
N HIS A 118 -8.43 -21.28 2.69
CA HIS A 118 -8.14 -20.63 1.42
C HIS A 118 -6.69 -20.16 1.32
N LYS A 119 -6.13 -20.17 0.10
CA LYS A 119 -4.81 -19.61 -0.22
C LYS A 119 -4.99 -18.27 -0.93
N VAL A 120 -4.22 -17.27 -0.52
CA VAL A 120 -4.34 -15.88 -0.99
C VAL A 120 -3.06 -15.47 -1.71
N LEU A 121 -3.22 -14.76 -2.84
CA LEU A 121 -2.13 -14.14 -3.58
C LEU A 121 -2.34 -12.62 -3.58
N ILE A 122 -1.32 -11.87 -3.19
CA ILE A 122 -1.34 -10.40 -3.08
C ILE A 122 -0.39 -9.84 -4.14
N PHE A 123 -0.83 -8.78 -4.83
CA PHE A 123 -0.09 -8.08 -5.88
C PHE A 123 0.11 -6.61 -5.51
#